data_AF-A0AAN7B206-F1
#
_entry.id   AF-A0AAN7B206-F1
#
_cell.length_a   1.000
_cell.length_b   1.000
_cell.length_c   1.000
_cell.angle_alpha   90.00
_cell.angle_beta   90.00
_cell.angle_gamma   90.00
#
_symmetry.space_group_name_H-M   'P 1'
#
loop_
_entity.id
_entity.type
_entity.pdbx_description
1 polymer ?
#
loop_
_entity_poly.entity_id
_entity_poly.type
_entity_poly.pdbx_seq_one_letter_code
_entity_poly.pdbx_strand_id
1 'polypeptide(L)'
;MPLTVTFPVSNSVPFYLPLLDIPVFSQNITVSFKDGTHLFSSPDFKIGTDYTHGERAIFGRLVFRYTYDSCNQCITVCGTDYPSADGMSLISHQEGSESQEGEDTCVEHAAENVGFPADELHGRPSWNYHSQLMPGAAKAIKTIVRDANEALLAFLKCFTASDTPTPVSVITRSLPPILPLPIYHSLTSVHRDGKFLETYDPTKTYLAIDRINPIDSTYKGTQDLTGGWEFANVIGSTNDPRVGNDSWIKLWKCACKADPKLCTSYKFGGFDCGGRLLGGHVIAGQQATRVGKGSNDVLIVPICTRHNNNDNVYMSVIENFKAVVLNNYMGS
;
A
#
# COMPACT_ATOMS: atom_id res chain seq x y z
N MET A 1 -20.22 -10.27 9.64
CA MET A 1 -19.72 -9.73 10.92
C MET A 1 -18.58 -8.77 10.62
N PRO A 2 -18.44 -7.63 11.33
CA PRO A 2 -17.31 -6.73 11.11
C PRO A 2 -16.00 -7.44 11.49
N LEU A 3 -14.98 -7.37 10.64
CA LEU A 3 -13.66 -7.87 11.01
C LEU A 3 -13.08 -6.93 12.08
N THR A 4 -12.66 -7.48 13.21
CA THR A 4 -12.07 -6.68 14.29
C THR A 4 -10.65 -7.13 14.56
N VAL A 5 -9.72 -6.18 14.57
CA VAL A 5 -8.30 -6.40 14.82
C VAL A 5 -7.87 -5.54 15.99
N THR A 6 -7.10 -6.13 16.91
CA THR A 6 -6.43 -5.40 17.99
C THR A 6 -4.93 -5.52 17.79
N PHE A 7 -4.23 -4.38 17.79
CA PHE A 7 -2.78 -4.32 17.63
C PHE A 7 -2.16 -3.33 18.63
N PRO A 8 -0.90 -3.53 19.05
CA PRO A 8 -0.22 -2.63 19.96
C PRO A 8 0.30 -1.39 19.22
N VAL A 9 0.25 -0.27 19.93
CA VAL A 9 1.02 0.95 19.66
C VAL A 9 1.96 1.11 20.84
N SER A 10 3.26 1.19 20.56
CA SER A 10 4.26 1.24 21.63
C SER A 10 5.38 2.18 21.30
N ASN A 11 6.04 2.64 22.36
CA ASN A 11 7.38 3.18 22.29
C ASN A 11 8.32 2.22 23.01
N SER A 12 9.20 1.55 22.29
CA SER A 12 10.13 0.56 22.86
C SER A 12 11.41 1.18 23.43
N VAL A 13 11.74 2.41 22.99
CA VAL A 13 12.95 3.14 23.40
C VAL A 13 12.53 4.50 23.94
N PRO A 14 12.77 4.79 25.24
CA PRO A 14 12.34 6.07 25.77
C PRO A 14 13.15 7.22 25.15
N PHE A 15 12.54 8.38 25.03
CA PHE A 15 13.16 9.58 24.48
C PHE A 15 13.02 10.73 25.48
N TYR A 16 14.16 11.29 25.89
CA TYR A 16 14.24 12.31 26.93
C TYR A 16 14.98 13.56 26.44
N LEU A 17 14.37 14.71 26.65
CA LEU A 17 14.94 16.05 26.56
C LEU A 17 14.49 16.85 27.79
N PRO A 18 15.19 17.94 28.17
CA PRO A 18 14.75 18.81 29.26
C PRO A 18 13.32 19.35 29.10
N LEU A 19 12.85 19.46 27.85
CA LEU A 19 11.53 20.00 27.51
C LEU A 19 10.50 18.92 27.12
N LEU A 20 10.89 17.65 27.01
CA LEU A 20 10.03 16.60 26.48
C LEU A 20 10.44 15.23 27.02
N ASP A 21 9.49 14.50 27.58
CA ASP A 21 9.63 13.10 28.00
C ASP A 21 8.64 12.22 27.24
N ILE A 22 9.14 11.24 26.47
CA ILE A 22 8.37 10.18 25.85
C ILE A 22 8.85 8.84 26.46
N PRO A 23 8.16 8.30 27.48
CA PRO A 23 8.59 7.09 28.15
C PRO A 23 8.35 5.84 27.30
N VAL A 24 8.79 4.68 27.81
CA VAL A 24 8.34 3.39 27.28
C VAL A 24 6.86 3.21 27.58
N PHE A 25 6.06 2.86 26.58
CA PHE A 25 4.65 2.55 26.75
C PHE A 25 4.18 1.50 25.75
N SER A 26 3.02 0.89 26.03
CA SER A 26 2.31 0.01 25.10
C SER A 26 0.81 0.12 25.35
N GLN A 27 0.06 0.44 24.30
CA GLN A 27 -1.38 0.59 24.31
C GLN A 27 -1.98 -0.24 23.18
N ASN A 28 -3.01 -1.04 23.48
CA ASN A 28 -3.73 -1.77 22.45
C ASN A 28 -4.78 -0.86 21.80
N ILE A 29 -4.80 -0.85 20.47
CA ILE A 29 -5.79 -0.16 19.64
C ILE A 29 -6.63 -1.22 18.91
N THR A 30 -7.95 -1.05 18.95
CA THR A 30 -8.90 -1.93 18.28
C THR A 30 -9.56 -1.22 17.10
N VAL A 31 -9.57 -1.87 15.94
CA VAL A 31 -10.20 -1.40 14.71
C VAL A 31 -11.27 -2.40 14.31
N SER A 32 -12.49 -1.91 14.07
CA SER A 32 -13.55 -2.71 13.44
C SER A 32 -13.74 -2.25 11.99
N PHE A 33 -13.30 -3.10 11.05
CA PHE A 33 -13.40 -2.87 9.61
C PHE A 33 -14.84 -3.03 9.13
N LYS A 34 -15.37 -1.97 8.53
CA LYS A 34 -16.70 -1.91 7.92
C LYS A 34 -16.57 -1.99 6.40
N ASP A 35 -17.55 -2.59 5.75
CA ASP A 35 -17.61 -2.68 4.29
C ASP A 35 -17.54 -1.29 3.63
N GLY A 36 -16.76 -1.16 2.57
CA GLY A 36 -16.47 0.10 1.87
C GLY A 36 -15.17 0.78 2.31
N THR A 37 -15.02 2.06 1.95
CA THR A 37 -13.84 2.88 2.28
C THR A 37 -14.12 3.76 3.48
N HIS A 38 -13.25 3.72 4.50
CA HIS A 38 -13.43 4.43 5.77
C HIS A 38 -12.13 5.08 6.23
N LEU A 39 -12.27 6.18 6.97
CA LEU A 39 -11.20 6.77 7.78
C LEU A 39 -11.31 6.24 9.20
N PHE A 40 -10.29 5.53 9.67
CA PHE A 40 -10.18 5.12 11.06
C PHE A 40 -9.54 6.24 11.89
N SER A 41 -10.02 6.39 13.13
CA SER A 41 -9.45 7.24 14.16
C SER A 41 -9.49 6.50 15.49
N SER A 42 -8.35 6.35 16.17
CA SER A 42 -8.33 5.76 17.51
C SER A 42 -8.89 6.74 18.55
N PRO A 43 -9.20 6.26 19.78
CA PRO A 43 -9.22 7.12 20.96
C PRO A 43 -7.83 7.73 21.20
N ASP A 44 -7.79 8.80 21.98
CA ASP A 44 -6.54 9.39 22.43
C ASP A 44 -5.85 8.50 23.47
N PHE A 45 -4.52 8.43 23.40
CA PHE A 45 -3.68 7.74 24.36
C PHE A 45 -2.49 8.61 24.74
N LYS A 46 -2.09 8.62 26.01
CA LYS A 46 -0.94 9.41 26.47
C LYS A 46 0.35 8.82 25.90
N ILE A 47 1.15 9.66 25.22
CA ILE A 47 2.44 9.27 24.64
C ILE A 47 3.63 9.89 25.37
N GLY A 48 3.41 10.96 26.15
CA GLY A 48 4.51 11.64 26.84
C GLY A 48 4.06 12.82 27.69
N THR A 49 5.02 13.66 28.03
CA THR A 49 4.85 14.90 28.79
C THR A 49 5.73 15.99 28.18
N ASP A 50 5.14 17.16 27.90
CA ASP A 50 5.84 18.37 27.50
C ASP A 50 6.07 19.25 28.74
N TYR A 51 7.25 19.88 28.82
CA TYR A 51 7.63 20.78 29.92
C TYR A 51 7.83 22.24 29.49
N THR A 52 7.63 22.58 28.19
CA THR A 52 7.81 23.93 27.65
C THR A 52 6.95 24.99 28.35
N HIS A 53 5.72 24.64 28.71
CA HIS A 53 4.74 25.54 29.32
C HIS A 53 4.16 24.96 30.62
N GLY A 54 5.02 24.30 31.39
CA GLY A 54 4.63 23.49 32.55
C GLY A 54 4.47 22.01 32.17
N GLU A 55 4.20 21.16 33.18
CA GLU A 55 4.03 19.72 33.00
C GLU A 55 2.67 19.40 32.37
N ARG A 56 2.64 19.20 31.05
CA ARG A 56 1.42 18.87 30.29
C ARG A 56 1.52 17.50 29.67
N ALA A 57 0.49 16.67 29.81
CA ALA A 57 0.46 15.40 29.09
C ALA A 57 0.39 15.64 27.57
N ILE A 58 1.06 14.79 26.80
CA ILE A 58 0.93 14.73 25.34
C ILE A 58 0.09 13.51 25.02
N PHE A 59 -0.97 13.72 24.26
CA PHE A 59 -1.83 12.67 23.75
C PHE A 59 -1.55 12.43 22.26
N GLY A 60 -1.68 11.18 21.86
CA GLY A 60 -1.56 10.71 20.50
C GLY A 60 -2.83 10.01 20.05
N ARG A 61 -3.09 10.06 18.74
CA ARG A 61 -4.21 9.41 18.06
C ARG A 61 -3.76 8.88 16.71
N LEU A 62 -4.05 7.62 16.43
CA LEU A 62 -3.79 7.04 15.11
C LEU A 62 -4.94 7.33 14.16
N VAL A 63 -4.59 7.74 12.94
CA VAL A 63 -5.51 7.97 11.83
C VAL A 63 -4.98 7.29 10.58
N PHE A 64 -5.83 6.55 9.86
CA PHE A 64 -5.50 5.97 8.56
C PHE A 64 -6.76 5.64 7.75
N ARG A 65 -6.65 5.60 6.43
CA ARG A 65 -7.74 5.16 5.56
C ARG A 65 -7.59 3.68 5.21
N TYR A 66 -8.72 2.97 5.18
CA TYR A 66 -8.78 1.60 4.70
C TYR A 66 -9.96 1.42 3.75
N THR A 67 -9.91 0.34 2.95
CA THR A 67 -11.08 -0.18 2.23
C THR A 67 -11.26 -1.64 2.64
N TYR A 68 -12.47 -2.05 3.00
CA TYR A 68 -12.79 -3.46 3.25
C TYR A 68 -13.92 -3.88 2.32
N ASP A 69 -13.68 -4.91 1.53
CA ASP A 69 -14.69 -5.60 0.74
C ASP A 69 -15.11 -6.86 1.51
N SER A 70 -16.27 -6.82 2.12
CA SER A 70 -16.81 -7.92 2.93
C SER A 70 -17.31 -9.08 2.07
N CYS A 71 -17.64 -8.86 0.80
CA CYS A 71 -18.00 -9.94 -0.12
C CYS A 71 -16.77 -10.79 -0.47
N ASN A 72 -15.65 -10.12 -0.75
CA ASN A 72 -14.39 -10.78 -1.11
C ASN A 72 -13.44 -10.98 0.08
N GLN A 73 -13.88 -10.64 1.30
CA GLN A 73 -13.08 -10.67 2.53
C GLN A 73 -11.70 -10.03 2.35
N CYS A 74 -11.66 -8.84 1.75
CA CYS A 74 -10.40 -8.21 1.33
C CYS A 74 -10.23 -6.83 1.95
N ILE A 75 -9.15 -6.62 2.70
CA ILE A 75 -8.79 -5.33 3.32
C ILE A 75 -7.63 -4.71 2.58
N THR A 76 -7.75 -3.43 2.26
CA THR A 76 -6.68 -2.60 1.73
C THR A 76 -6.26 -1.56 2.74
N VAL A 77 -4.96 -1.51 3.03
CA VAL A 77 -4.29 -0.53 3.90
C VAL A 77 -2.97 -0.09 3.27
N CYS A 78 -2.40 1.03 3.74
CA CYS A 78 -1.07 1.48 3.31
C CYS A 78 0.04 0.80 4.12
N GLY A 79 1.10 0.38 3.42
CA GLY A 79 2.35 -0.05 4.02
C GLY A 79 3.09 1.09 4.71
N THR A 80 4.05 0.75 5.57
CA THR A 80 4.93 1.72 6.25
C THR A 80 5.88 2.44 5.33
N ASP A 81 6.01 2.02 4.09
CA ASP A 81 6.87 2.60 3.08
C ASP A 81 6.09 3.35 1.99
N TYR A 82 4.76 3.38 2.05
CA TYR A 82 3.93 3.97 1.00
C TYR A 82 3.56 5.43 1.31
N PRO A 83 4.13 6.42 0.61
CA PRO A 83 3.86 7.82 0.83
C PRO A 83 2.46 8.17 0.30
N SER A 84 1.47 8.12 1.18
CA SER A 84 0.08 8.49 0.87
C SER A 84 -0.57 9.19 2.05
N ALA A 85 -1.47 10.15 1.76
CA ALA A 85 -2.36 10.77 2.74
C ALA A 85 -3.27 9.75 3.45
N ASP A 86 -3.50 8.61 2.80
CA ASP A 86 -4.28 7.51 3.35
C ASP A 86 -3.47 6.67 4.35
N GLY A 87 -2.16 6.88 4.43
CA GLY A 87 -1.24 6.15 5.31
C GLY A 87 -1.50 6.39 6.78
N MET A 88 -0.98 5.48 7.61
CA MET A 88 -1.06 5.66 9.06
C MET A 88 -0.29 6.89 9.51
N SER A 89 -0.98 7.69 10.31
CA SER A 89 -0.49 8.95 10.84
C SER A 89 -0.79 9.01 12.33
N LEU A 90 0.11 9.60 13.11
CA LEU A 90 -0.07 9.91 14.51
C LEU A 90 -0.31 11.40 14.64
N ILE A 91 -1.53 11.76 15.05
CA ILE A 91 -1.90 13.12 15.42
C ILE A 91 -1.62 13.27 16.92
N SER A 92 -0.77 14.21 17.28
CA SER A 92 -0.38 14.50 18.66
C SER A 92 -0.84 15.88 19.10
N HIS A 93 -1.19 16.04 20.37
CA HIS A 93 -1.60 17.32 20.95
C HIS A 93 -1.32 17.35 22.46
N GLN A 94 -1.26 18.55 23.05
CA GLN A 94 -1.11 18.74 24.49
C GLN A 94 -2.46 18.68 25.23
N GLU A 95 -2.43 18.25 26.48
CA GLU A 95 -3.55 18.36 27.40
C GLU A 95 -4.09 19.80 27.48
N GLY A 96 -5.42 19.94 27.42
CA GLY A 96 -6.10 21.24 27.48
C GLY A 96 -6.20 22.00 26.15
N SER A 97 -5.74 21.44 25.03
CA SER A 97 -5.87 22.02 23.68
C SER A 97 -7.25 21.83 23.03
N GLU A 98 -8.28 21.49 23.81
CA GLU A 98 -9.57 20.91 23.36
C GLU A 98 -10.45 21.75 22.41
N SER A 99 -10.03 22.92 21.93
CA SER A 99 -11.02 23.91 21.43
C SER A 99 -11.08 24.19 19.93
N GLN A 100 -10.08 23.89 19.09
CA GLN A 100 -10.23 24.05 17.62
C GLN A 100 -9.44 22.99 16.86
N GLU A 101 -10.15 22.18 16.06
CA GLU A 101 -9.55 21.19 15.14
C GLU A 101 -8.50 21.89 14.26
N GLY A 102 -7.21 21.64 14.55
CA GLY A 102 -6.10 21.99 13.66
C GLY A 102 -5.11 23.04 14.16
N GLU A 103 -5.38 23.77 15.24
CA GLU A 103 -4.46 24.84 15.68
C GLU A 103 -3.27 24.31 16.52
N ASP A 104 -3.47 23.29 17.35
CA ASP A 104 -2.46 22.81 18.32
C ASP A 104 -2.14 21.31 18.20
N THR A 105 -2.27 20.75 16.99
CA THR A 105 -1.89 19.35 16.73
C THR A 105 -0.54 19.26 16.01
N CYS A 106 0.10 18.11 15.99
CA CYS A 106 1.19 17.82 15.07
C CYS A 106 0.97 16.43 14.48
N VAL A 107 1.22 16.28 13.18
CA VAL A 107 0.95 15.05 12.43
C VAL A 107 2.27 14.43 11.97
N GLU A 108 2.49 13.17 12.34
CA GLU A 108 3.61 12.37 11.85
C GLU A 108 3.11 11.18 11.04
N HIS A 109 3.65 10.95 9.85
CA HIS A 109 3.30 9.83 9.00
C HIS A 109 4.26 8.64 9.17
N ALA A 110 3.76 7.42 9.03
CA ALA A 110 4.57 6.20 9.08
C ALA A 110 5.58 6.09 7.92
N ALA A 111 5.19 6.56 6.72
CA ALA A 111 6.04 6.52 5.54
C ALA A 111 7.01 7.71 5.48
N GLU A 112 8.18 7.47 4.89
CA GLU A 112 9.14 8.53 4.63
C GLU A 112 8.70 9.39 3.43
N ASN A 113 9.08 10.67 3.44
CA ASN A 113 8.96 11.58 2.30
C ASN A 113 7.54 11.72 1.72
N VAL A 114 6.48 11.63 2.53
CA VAL A 114 5.08 11.67 2.04
C VAL A 114 4.65 13.01 1.41
N GLY A 115 5.54 13.99 1.29
CA GLY A 115 5.29 15.18 0.47
C GLY A 115 4.18 16.10 0.99
N PHE A 116 3.48 15.72 2.07
CA PHE A 116 2.92 16.70 2.99
C PHE A 116 4.12 17.21 3.79
N PRO A 117 4.63 18.43 3.56
CA PRO A 117 5.41 19.07 4.61
C PRO A 117 4.57 18.90 5.88
N ALA A 118 5.15 18.31 6.93
CA ALA A 118 4.51 18.27 8.26
C ALA A 118 3.89 19.65 8.44
N ASP A 119 2.55 19.70 8.52
CA ASP A 119 1.71 20.89 8.34
C ASP A 119 2.49 22.18 8.50
N GLU A 120 2.59 22.98 7.41
CA GLU A 120 3.19 24.31 7.36
C GLU A 120 3.65 24.82 8.73
N LEU A 121 4.93 24.58 9.03
CA LEU A 121 5.71 24.85 10.26
C LEU A 121 5.52 26.22 10.92
N HIS A 122 4.64 27.06 10.41
CA HIS A 122 4.49 28.47 10.71
C HIS A 122 3.20 28.82 11.46
N GLY A 123 2.36 27.84 11.81
CA GLY A 123 1.04 28.13 12.44
C GLY A 123 0.86 27.75 13.90
N ARG A 124 1.68 26.88 14.50
CA ARG A 124 1.32 26.18 15.75
C ARG A 124 2.23 26.56 16.93
N PRO A 125 1.84 27.53 17.78
CA PRO A 125 2.72 28.11 18.79
C PRO A 125 2.96 27.24 20.02
N SER A 126 2.03 26.34 20.40
CA SER A 126 2.09 25.65 21.70
C SER A 126 2.72 24.25 21.67
N TRP A 127 2.57 23.52 20.55
CA TRP A 127 3.11 22.16 20.36
C TRP A 127 3.75 22.02 18.98
N ASN A 128 5.08 21.86 18.96
CA ASN A 128 5.85 21.65 17.72
C ASN A 128 7.15 20.87 18.00
N TYR A 129 7.10 19.55 17.82
CA TYR A 129 8.25 18.66 18.03
C TYR A 129 9.27 18.67 16.86
N HIS A 130 9.00 19.41 15.79
CA HIS A 130 9.97 19.69 14.71
C HIS A 130 10.83 20.92 15.01
N SER A 131 10.55 21.63 16.10
CA SER A 131 11.36 22.76 16.56
C SER A 131 12.81 22.35 16.80
N GLN A 132 13.74 23.28 16.53
CA GLN A 132 15.17 23.11 16.88
C GLN A 132 15.39 22.91 18.39
N LEU A 133 14.40 23.26 19.22
CA LEU A 133 14.42 23.05 20.67
C LEU A 133 14.14 21.60 21.08
N MET A 134 13.62 20.76 20.17
CA MET A 134 13.28 19.36 20.42
C MET A 134 14.01 18.41 19.44
N PRO A 135 15.36 18.45 19.38
CA PRO A 135 16.11 17.69 18.40
C PRO A 135 15.86 16.18 18.54
N GLY A 136 15.40 15.54 17.47
CA GLY A 136 15.14 14.10 17.43
C GLY A 136 13.74 13.68 17.87
N ALA A 137 12.91 14.58 18.39
CA ALA A 137 11.54 14.25 18.82
C ALA A 137 10.67 13.76 17.65
N ALA A 138 10.74 14.43 16.49
CA ALA A 138 10.08 13.97 15.26
C ALA A 138 10.46 12.54 14.88
N LYS A 139 11.74 12.17 15.04
CA LYS A 139 12.21 10.80 14.77
C LYS A 139 11.62 9.80 15.77
N ALA A 140 11.57 10.15 17.06
CA ALA A 140 10.96 9.29 18.07
C ALA A 140 9.47 9.05 17.81
N ILE A 141 8.73 10.12 17.52
CA ILE A 141 7.29 10.07 17.18
C ILE A 141 7.05 9.28 15.89
N LYS A 142 7.92 9.46 14.87
CA LYS A 142 7.87 8.67 13.64
C LYS A 142 8.05 7.18 13.89
N THR A 143 8.98 6.79 14.76
CA THR A 143 9.16 5.38 15.15
C THR A 143 7.88 4.80 15.74
N ILE A 144 7.20 5.54 16.63
CA ILE A 144 5.93 5.07 17.23
C ILE A 144 4.87 4.77 16.17
N VAL A 145 4.62 5.69 15.23
CA VAL A 145 3.60 5.49 14.19
C VAL A 145 4.01 4.40 13.18
N ARG A 146 5.31 4.26 12.90
CA ARG A 146 5.83 3.21 12.03
C ARG A 146 5.66 1.83 12.66
N ASP A 147 6.05 1.68 13.93
CA ASP A 147 5.93 0.44 14.69
C ASP A 147 4.45 0.02 14.83
N ALA A 148 3.56 0.99 15.07
CA ALA A 148 2.11 0.77 15.10
C ALA A 148 1.56 0.24 13.77
N ASN A 149 1.98 0.81 12.64
CA ASN A 149 1.53 0.36 11.34
C ASN A 149 2.11 -1.02 11.00
N GLU A 150 3.38 -1.29 11.31
CA GLU A 150 3.97 -2.63 11.19
C GLU A 150 3.23 -3.67 12.03
N ALA A 151 2.84 -3.32 13.26
CA ALA A 151 2.03 -4.18 14.12
C ALA A 151 0.65 -4.47 13.50
N LEU A 152 -0.07 -3.45 13.03
CA LEU A 152 -1.34 -3.63 12.32
C LEU A 152 -1.19 -4.58 11.12
N LEU A 153 -0.19 -4.35 10.28
CA LEU A 153 0.08 -5.18 9.10
C LEU A 153 0.42 -6.62 9.49
N ALA A 154 1.22 -6.82 10.55
CA ALA A 154 1.55 -8.15 11.05
C ALA A 154 0.29 -8.88 11.55
N PHE A 155 -0.57 -8.21 12.32
CA PHE A 155 -1.84 -8.77 12.77
C PHE A 155 -2.76 -9.14 11.61
N LEU A 156 -2.93 -8.23 10.65
CA LEU A 156 -3.72 -8.49 9.44
C LEU A 156 -3.18 -9.71 8.68
N LYS A 157 -1.85 -9.85 8.54
CA LYS A 157 -1.21 -11.02 7.91
C LYS A 157 -1.40 -12.30 8.72
N CYS A 158 -1.40 -12.25 10.05
CA CYS A 158 -1.66 -13.44 10.89
C CYS A 158 -3.12 -13.90 10.84
N PHE A 159 -4.09 -12.98 10.68
CA PHE A 159 -5.50 -13.33 10.45
C PHE A 159 -5.73 -14.19 9.20
N THR A 160 -4.78 -14.14 8.27
CA THR A 160 -4.83 -14.93 7.03
C THR A 160 -4.39 -16.38 7.24
N ALA A 161 -3.75 -16.70 8.38
CA ALA A 161 -3.09 -17.96 8.65
C ALA A 161 -3.74 -18.81 9.76
N SER A 162 -4.81 -18.34 10.42
CA SER A 162 -5.46 -19.04 11.55
C SER A 162 -6.93 -19.40 11.29
N ASP A 163 -7.48 -20.29 12.14
CA ASP A 163 -8.77 -21.04 12.12
C ASP A 163 -10.09 -20.22 11.97
N THR A 164 -10.05 -19.04 11.37
CA THR A 164 -11.28 -18.39 10.90
C THR A 164 -11.79 -19.10 9.64
N PRO A 165 -13.10 -19.38 9.53
CA PRO A 165 -13.67 -20.13 8.40
C PRO A 165 -13.53 -19.42 7.04
N THR A 166 -13.13 -18.15 7.03
CA THR A 166 -12.89 -17.36 5.82
C THR A 166 -11.65 -16.48 6.01
N PRO A 167 -10.50 -16.85 5.44
CA PRO A 167 -9.28 -16.05 5.53
C PRO A 167 -9.48 -14.68 4.88
N VAL A 168 -9.03 -13.63 5.55
CA VAL A 168 -9.07 -12.26 5.00
C VAL A 168 -7.85 -12.04 4.12
N SER A 169 -8.04 -11.45 2.95
CA SER A 169 -6.95 -11.05 2.06
C SER A 169 -6.49 -9.64 2.38
N VAL A 170 -5.19 -9.43 2.56
CA VAL A 170 -4.64 -8.14 3.01
C VAL A 170 -3.83 -7.51 1.89
N ILE A 171 -4.38 -6.46 1.29
CA ILE A 171 -3.71 -5.61 0.32
C ILE A 171 -2.93 -4.54 1.06
N THR A 172 -1.61 -4.70 1.08
CA THR A 172 -0.70 -3.64 1.56
C THR A 172 -0.21 -2.84 0.36
N ARG A 173 -0.64 -1.57 0.24
CA ARG A 173 -0.06 -0.66 -0.76
C ARG A 173 1.40 -0.38 -0.35
N SER A 174 2.35 -0.70 -1.21
CA SER A 174 3.78 -0.44 -1.00
C SER A 174 4.29 0.48 -2.10
N LEU A 175 5.41 1.18 -1.86
CA LEU A 175 6.07 1.88 -2.97
C LEU A 175 6.40 0.87 -4.07
N PRO A 176 6.28 1.26 -5.35
CA PRO A 176 6.87 0.48 -6.42
C PRO A 176 8.36 0.29 -6.12
N PRO A 177 8.88 -0.94 -5.97
CA PRO A 177 10.30 -1.22 -6.02
C PRO A 177 10.93 -0.47 -7.17
N ILE A 178 12.05 0.19 -6.86
CA ILE A 178 12.90 0.84 -7.86
C ILE A 178 13.30 -0.25 -8.86
N LEU A 179 12.75 -0.17 -10.06
CA LEU A 179 13.12 -1.06 -11.15
C LEU A 179 14.57 -0.72 -11.55
N PRO A 180 15.43 -1.71 -11.82
CA PRO A 180 16.76 -1.44 -12.37
C PRO A 180 16.64 -0.57 -13.63
N LEU A 181 17.48 0.45 -13.77
CA LEU A 181 17.40 1.42 -14.89
C LEU A 181 17.24 0.76 -16.28
N PRO A 182 17.97 -0.32 -16.63
CA PRO A 182 17.77 -0.99 -17.92
C PRO A 182 16.34 -1.53 -18.11
N ILE A 183 15.73 -2.03 -17.04
CA ILE A 183 14.34 -2.52 -17.04
C ILE A 183 13.37 -1.33 -17.06
N TYR A 184 13.63 -0.29 -16.27
CA TYR A 184 12.80 0.91 -16.30
C TYR A 184 12.74 1.53 -17.71
N HIS A 185 13.89 1.67 -18.38
CA HIS A 185 13.95 2.12 -19.77
C HIS A 185 13.26 1.15 -20.72
N SER A 186 13.50 -0.16 -20.59
CA SER A 186 12.83 -1.17 -21.42
C SER A 186 11.33 -1.22 -21.22
N LEU A 187 10.83 -0.60 -20.15
CA LEU A 187 9.42 -0.54 -19.82
C LEU A 187 8.80 0.85 -20.04
N THR A 188 9.59 1.87 -20.37
CA THR A 188 9.08 3.22 -20.65
C THR A 188 8.72 3.31 -22.13
N SER A 189 7.55 3.85 -22.48
CA SER A 189 7.11 4.03 -23.86
C SER A 189 7.16 5.49 -24.29
N VAL A 190 7.39 5.73 -25.57
CA VAL A 190 7.34 7.06 -26.17
C VAL A 190 6.16 7.14 -27.11
N HIS A 191 5.35 8.18 -26.98
CA HIS A 191 4.17 8.42 -27.79
C HIS A 191 4.26 9.77 -28.51
N ARG A 192 3.73 9.84 -29.73
CA ARG A 192 3.56 11.09 -30.50
C ARG A 192 2.12 11.16 -30.98
N ASP A 193 1.44 12.27 -30.67
CA ASP A 193 0.02 12.47 -31.00
C ASP A 193 -0.88 11.30 -30.56
N GLY A 194 -0.60 10.75 -29.37
CA GLY A 194 -1.34 9.61 -28.80
C GLY A 194 -0.98 8.24 -29.38
N LYS A 195 -0.12 8.16 -30.40
CA LYS A 195 0.33 6.88 -30.99
C LYS A 195 1.64 6.42 -30.39
N PHE A 196 1.75 5.14 -30.08
CA PHE A 196 3.00 4.52 -29.66
C PHE A 196 4.05 4.67 -30.77
N LEU A 197 5.20 5.20 -30.43
CA LEU A 197 6.34 5.39 -31.33
C LEU A 197 7.34 4.24 -31.13
N GLU A 198 7.88 4.12 -29.93
CA GLU A 198 8.89 3.12 -29.56
C GLU A 198 9.04 2.99 -28.04
N THR A 199 9.84 2.03 -27.61
CA THR A 199 10.35 1.97 -26.23
C THR A 199 11.38 3.10 -26.03
N TYR A 200 11.42 3.68 -24.84
CA TYR A 200 12.38 4.73 -24.50
C TYR A 200 13.81 4.23 -24.58
N ASP A 201 14.61 4.97 -25.35
CA ASP A 201 16.04 4.79 -25.52
C ASP A 201 16.74 6.05 -24.99
N PRO A 202 17.48 5.95 -23.87
CA PRO A 202 18.13 7.12 -23.26
C PRO A 202 19.24 7.72 -24.14
N THR A 203 19.63 7.03 -25.22
CA THR A 203 20.64 7.53 -26.17
C THR A 203 20.03 8.35 -27.31
N LYS A 204 18.69 8.33 -27.46
CA LYS A 204 17.98 9.10 -28.48
C LYS A 204 17.52 10.45 -27.96
N THR A 205 17.48 11.43 -28.86
CA THR A 205 16.83 12.71 -28.60
C THR A 205 15.39 12.66 -29.09
N TYR A 206 14.45 12.87 -28.18
CA TYR A 206 13.01 12.94 -28.48
C TYR A 206 12.59 14.38 -28.74
N LEU A 207 11.54 14.56 -29.55
CA LEU A 207 10.98 15.88 -29.82
C LEU A 207 10.22 16.40 -28.59
N ALA A 208 10.09 17.72 -28.46
CA ALA A 208 9.30 18.31 -27.38
C ALA A 208 7.80 17.91 -27.39
N ILE A 209 7.30 17.43 -28.54
CA ILE A 209 5.94 16.90 -28.69
C ILE A 209 5.81 15.43 -28.30
N ASP A 210 6.93 14.73 -28.11
CA ASP A 210 6.93 13.33 -27.70
C ASP A 210 6.60 13.25 -26.21
N ARG A 211 5.66 12.38 -25.88
CA ARG A 211 5.34 12.03 -24.50
C ARG A 211 6.12 10.79 -24.15
N ILE A 212 7.14 10.95 -23.33
CA ILE A 212 7.81 9.83 -22.68
C ILE A 212 6.89 9.45 -21.52
N ASN A 213 6.12 8.40 -21.75
CA ASN A 213 5.28 7.81 -20.74
C ASN A 213 6.15 6.78 -20.02
N PRO A 214 6.61 7.04 -18.78
CA PRO A 214 6.92 5.92 -17.90
C PRO A 214 5.69 5.00 -17.85
N ILE A 215 5.86 3.76 -17.39
CA ILE A 215 4.71 2.83 -17.27
C ILE A 215 3.53 3.58 -16.62
N ASP A 216 2.50 3.94 -17.40
CA ASP A 216 1.36 4.76 -16.97
C ASP A 216 -0.02 4.07 -17.15
N SER A 217 -0.01 2.79 -17.56
CA SER A 217 -0.71 1.77 -16.77
C SER A 217 0.12 1.50 -15.52
N THR A 218 0.24 2.57 -14.72
CA THR A 218 1.18 2.81 -13.63
C THR A 218 1.31 1.62 -12.71
N TYR A 219 2.48 1.00 -12.73
CA TYR A 219 2.89 0.10 -11.67
C TYR A 219 2.71 0.81 -10.31
N LYS A 220 1.66 0.44 -9.55
CA LYS A 220 1.28 1.12 -8.31
C LYS A 220 2.11 0.65 -7.12
N GLY A 221 2.62 -0.58 -7.21
CA GLY A 221 3.30 -1.27 -6.14
C GLY A 221 3.08 -2.78 -6.22
N THR A 222 3.49 -3.49 -5.17
CA THR A 222 3.14 -4.90 -5.00
C THR A 222 2.05 -5.07 -3.94
N GLN A 223 1.29 -6.15 -4.07
CA GLN A 223 0.30 -6.60 -3.12
C GLN A 223 0.68 -8.00 -2.65
N ASP A 224 0.80 -8.20 -1.35
CA ASP A 224 0.85 -9.56 -0.79
C ASP A 224 -0.54 -10.21 -0.96
N LEU A 225 -0.56 -11.47 -1.39
CA LEU A 225 -1.78 -12.25 -1.57
C LEU A 225 -1.90 -13.29 -0.47
N THR A 226 -3.12 -13.56 -0.05
CA THR A 226 -3.44 -14.60 0.94
C THR A 226 -3.72 -15.91 0.23
N GLY A 227 -3.26 -17.03 0.80
CA GLY A 227 -3.63 -18.35 0.31
C GLY A 227 -5.14 -18.55 0.34
N GLY A 228 -5.72 -19.06 -0.74
CA GLY A 228 -7.16 -19.16 -0.89
C GLY A 228 -7.83 -17.94 -1.53
N TRP A 229 -7.13 -16.80 -1.66
CA TRP A 229 -7.71 -15.60 -2.30
C TRP A 229 -8.20 -15.93 -3.71
N GLU A 230 -9.48 -15.66 -3.95
CA GLU A 230 -10.13 -15.97 -5.21
C GLU A 230 -9.99 -14.83 -6.21
N PHE A 231 -9.69 -15.20 -7.45
CA PHE A 231 -9.49 -14.25 -8.52
C PHE A 231 -9.92 -14.81 -9.87
N ALA A 232 -10.16 -13.91 -10.81
CA ALA A 232 -10.59 -14.26 -12.16
C ALA A 232 -9.90 -13.37 -13.21
N ASN A 233 -9.90 -13.82 -14.46
CA ASN A 233 -9.29 -13.08 -15.56
C ASN A 233 -10.03 -11.77 -15.85
N VAL A 234 -9.27 -10.78 -16.32
CA VAL A 234 -9.85 -9.61 -16.98
C VAL A 234 -10.10 -9.93 -18.45
N ILE A 235 -11.38 -9.91 -18.85
CA ILE A 235 -11.82 -10.21 -20.22
C ILE A 235 -11.33 -9.13 -21.18
N GLY A 236 -10.70 -9.54 -22.28
CA GLY A 236 -10.21 -8.65 -23.33
C GLY A 236 -8.82 -8.06 -23.06
N SER A 237 -8.15 -8.49 -21.99
CA SER A 237 -6.78 -8.06 -21.64
C SER A 237 -5.69 -8.61 -22.56
N THR A 238 -6.01 -9.51 -23.49
CA THR A 238 -5.03 -10.14 -24.40
C THR A 238 -4.26 -9.14 -25.26
N ASN A 239 -4.92 -8.04 -25.63
CA ASN A 239 -4.34 -6.97 -26.45
C ASN A 239 -3.80 -5.80 -25.63
N ASP A 240 -3.70 -5.96 -24.30
CA ASP A 240 -3.15 -4.92 -23.45
C ASP A 240 -1.70 -4.62 -23.87
N PRO A 241 -1.36 -3.35 -24.19
CA PRO A 241 -0.02 -2.99 -24.63
C PRO A 241 1.03 -3.53 -23.68
N ARG A 242 1.91 -4.37 -24.23
CA ARG A 242 3.09 -4.82 -23.51
C ARG A 242 3.98 -3.62 -23.25
N VAL A 243 4.50 -3.59 -22.05
CA VAL A 243 5.37 -2.54 -21.58
C VAL A 243 6.73 -2.72 -22.28
N GLY A 244 7.02 -1.84 -23.26
CA GLY A 244 8.22 -1.86 -24.11
C GLY A 244 8.61 -3.20 -24.74
N ASN A 245 7.61 -3.92 -25.27
CA ASN A 245 7.71 -5.30 -25.82
C ASN A 245 8.00 -6.42 -24.81
N ASP A 246 8.26 -6.09 -23.54
CA ASP A 246 8.45 -7.07 -22.49
C ASP A 246 7.12 -7.70 -22.06
N SER A 247 7.18 -8.96 -21.67
CA SER A 247 6.00 -9.67 -21.16
C SER A 247 5.62 -9.20 -19.74
N TRP A 248 4.32 -9.19 -19.42
CA TRP A 248 3.82 -8.90 -18.06
C TRP A 248 4.43 -9.79 -16.98
N ILE A 249 4.82 -11.02 -17.30
CA ILE A 249 5.52 -11.89 -16.35
C ILE A 249 6.92 -11.34 -16.00
N LYS A 250 7.60 -10.67 -16.93
CA LYS A 250 8.89 -10.01 -16.66
C LYS A 250 8.71 -8.86 -15.67
N LEU A 251 7.67 -8.03 -15.85
CA LEU A 251 7.30 -6.99 -14.88
C LEU A 251 7.10 -7.60 -13.50
N TRP A 252 6.29 -8.67 -13.40
CA TRP A 252 6.05 -9.36 -12.14
C TRP A 252 7.35 -9.86 -11.50
N LYS A 253 8.23 -10.53 -12.26
CA LYS A 253 9.52 -11.04 -11.74
C LYS A 253 10.39 -9.94 -11.16
N CYS A 254 10.47 -8.80 -11.85
CA CYS A 254 11.27 -7.66 -11.43
C CYS A 254 10.68 -6.98 -10.19
N ALA A 255 9.38 -6.71 -10.21
CA ALA A 255 8.65 -6.08 -9.12
C ALA A 255 8.65 -6.95 -7.85
N CYS A 256 8.28 -8.22 -7.98
CA CYS A 256 8.19 -9.14 -6.85
C CYS A 256 9.53 -9.76 -6.45
N LYS A 257 10.61 -9.46 -7.19
CA LYS A 257 11.97 -10.01 -6.99
C LYS A 257 11.99 -11.54 -6.88
N ALA A 258 11.17 -12.21 -7.70
CA ALA A 258 10.95 -13.65 -7.64
C ALA A 258 10.84 -14.24 -9.05
N ASP A 259 11.17 -15.52 -9.20
CA ASP A 259 11.00 -16.27 -10.45
C ASP A 259 9.97 -17.38 -10.27
N PRO A 260 8.71 -17.18 -10.74
CA PRO A 260 7.63 -18.12 -10.49
C PRO A 260 7.88 -19.41 -11.27
N LYS A 261 7.79 -20.55 -10.58
CA LYS A 261 7.94 -21.88 -11.18
C LYS A 261 6.60 -22.52 -11.51
N LEU A 262 5.54 -22.09 -10.83
CA LEU A 262 4.19 -22.60 -10.96
C LEU A 262 3.20 -21.46 -11.19
N CYS A 263 2.02 -21.82 -11.69
CA CYS A 263 0.89 -20.91 -11.79
C CYS A 263 0.39 -20.56 -10.39
N THR A 264 -0.02 -19.32 -10.14
CA THR A 264 -0.60 -18.88 -8.85
C THR A 264 -1.75 -19.76 -8.40
N SER A 265 -2.57 -20.25 -9.33
CA SER A 265 -3.66 -21.20 -9.07
C SER A 265 -3.36 -22.64 -9.47
N TYR A 266 -2.11 -23.09 -9.28
CA TYR A 266 -1.65 -24.41 -9.74
C TYR A 266 -2.53 -25.54 -9.21
N LYS A 267 -3.16 -26.28 -10.14
CA LYS A 267 -4.04 -27.44 -9.89
C LYS A 267 -5.24 -27.18 -8.96
N PHE A 268 -5.57 -25.92 -8.69
CA PHE A 268 -6.78 -25.59 -7.94
C PHE A 268 -8.02 -26.15 -8.64
N GLY A 269 -8.95 -26.71 -7.88
CA GLY A 269 -10.16 -27.34 -8.43
C GLY A 269 -9.89 -28.51 -9.39
N GLY A 270 -8.70 -29.10 -9.37
CA GLY A 270 -8.30 -30.14 -10.33
C GLY A 270 -7.97 -29.62 -11.74
N PHE A 271 -7.83 -28.32 -11.92
CA PHE A 271 -7.54 -27.72 -13.23
C PHE A 271 -6.17 -28.16 -13.77
N ASP A 272 -6.14 -28.67 -15.01
CA ASP A 272 -4.92 -29.11 -15.67
C ASP A 272 -4.10 -27.93 -16.21
N CYS A 273 -3.27 -27.36 -15.33
CA CYS A 273 -2.32 -26.31 -15.64
C CYS A 273 -1.33 -26.74 -16.74
N GLY A 274 -1.08 -25.87 -17.71
CA GLY A 274 -0.15 -26.18 -18.79
C GLY A 274 0.28 -24.97 -19.61
N GLY A 275 1.33 -25.18 -20.42
CA GLY A 275 1.97 -24.13 -21.22
C GLY A 275 2.94 -23.26 -20.40
N ARG A 276 3.32 -22.13 -20.97
CA ARG A 276 4.21 -21.16 -20.31
C ARG A 276 3.47 -20.31 -19.29
N LEU A 277 4.18 -19.85 -18.27
CA LEU A 277 3.69 -18.82 -17.36
C LEU A 277 3.69 -17.45 -18.04
N LEU A 278 2.64 -16.70 -17.77
CA LEU A 278 2.35 -15.36 -18.25
C LEU A 278 2.05 -14.48 -17.03
N GLY A 279 2.17 -13.17 -17.18
CA GLY A 279 1.62 -12.23 -16.20
C GLY A 279 0.19 -11.97 -16.64
N GLY A 280 -0.76 -12.64 -16.01
CA GLY A 280 -2.17 -12.49 -16.33
C GLY A 280 -2.76 -11.30 -15.62
N HIS A 281 -3.62 -10.55 -16.33
CA HIS A 281 -4.46 -9.53 -15.73
C HIS A 281 -5.62 -10.20 -15.01
N VAL A 282 -5.71 -9.97 -13.71
CA VAL A 282 -6.73 -10.56 -12.85
C VAL A 282 -7.39 -9.51 -11.98
N ILE A 283 -8.57 -9.84 -11.47
CA ILE A 283 -9.32 -9.07 -10.48
C ILE A 283 -9.76 -10.00 -9.36
N ALA A 284 -10.12 -9.41 -8.21
CA ALA A 284 -10.73 -10.14 -7.12
C ALA A 284 -12.05 -10.80 -7.52
N GLY A 285 -12.33 -11.97 -6.93
CA GLY A 285 -13.60 -12.67 -7.06
C GLY A 285 -13.58 -13.82 -8.08
N GLN A 286 -14.73 -14.48 -8.22
CA GLN A 286 -14.84 -15.73 -8.98
C GLN A 286 -15.24 -15.55 -10.45
N GLN A 287 -15.61 -14.35 -10.88
CA GLN A 287 -16.16 -14.13 -12.22
C GLN A 287 -15.23 -13.26 -13.05
N ALA A 288 -14.84 -13.78 -14.22
CA ALA A 288 -14.10 -12.98 -15.18
C ALA A 288 -15.01 -11.84 -15.69
N THR A 289 -14.50 -10.62 -15.69
CA THR A 289 -15.26 -9.45 -16.15
C THR A 289 -14.41 -8.53 -17.00
N ARG A 290 -15.08 -7.70 -17.79
CA ARG A 290 -14.43 -6.57 -18.47
C ARG A 290 -14.24 -5.46 -17.45
N VAL A 291 -13.00 -5.01 -17.32
CA VAL A 291 -12.67 -3.86 -16.48
C VAL A 291 -12.51 -2.63 -17.37
N GLY A 292 -13.07 -1.50 -16.93
CA GLY A 292 -12.96 -0.24 -17.65
C GLY A 292 -11.51 0.24 -17.74
N LYS A 293 -11.17 0.92 -18.84
CA LYS A 293 -9.89 1.63 -18.94
C LYS A 293 -9.77 2.64 -17.79
N GLY A 294 -8.59 2.71 -17.18
CA GLY A 294 -8.29 3.53 -16.04
C GLY A 294 -8.59 2.92 -14.67
N SER A 295 -9.04 1.67 -14.59
CA SER A 295 -9.27 0.99 -13.30
C SER A 295 -7.98 0.76 -12.52
N ASN A 296 -8.12 0.75 -11.19
CA ASN A 296 -7.06 0.46 -10.23
C ASN A 296 -7.22 -0.92 -9.56
N ASP A 297 -8.12 -1.75 -10.09
CA ASP A 297 -8.52 -3.04 -9.50
C ASP A 297 -7.78 -4.23 -10.16
N VAL A 298 -7.06 -3.96 -11.25
CA VAL A 298 -6.38 -5.00 -12.03
C VAL A 298 -5.00 -5.29 -11.43
N LEU A 299 -4.76 -6.58 -11.22
CA LEU A 299 -3.49 -7.12 -10.75
C LEU A 299 -2.81 -7.93 -11.84
N ILE A 300 -1.49 -8.02 -11.78
CA ILE A 300 -0.71 -9.02 -12.51
C ILE A 300 -0.28 -10.11 -11.54
N VAL A 301 -0.59 -11.36 -11.90
CA VAL A 301 -0.10 -12.57 -11.21
C VAL A 301 0.42 -13.60 -12.22
N PRO A 302 1.37 -14.47 -11.82
CA PRO A 302 1.83 -15.57 -12.67
C PRO A 302 0.70 -16.58 -12.93
N ILE A 303 0.20 -16.66 -14.16
CA ILE A 303 -0.75 -17.72 -14.56
C ILE A 303 -0.29 -18.47 -15.80
N CYS A 304 -0.72 -19.72 -15.94
CA CYS A 304 -0.39 -20.49 -17.12
C CYS A 304 -1.21 -20.04 -18.35
N THR A 305 -0.70 -20.32 -19.55
CA THR A 305 -1.39 -19.98 -20.81
C THR A 305 -2.81 -20.54 -20.87
N ARG A 306 -3.06 -21.71 -20.28
CA ARG A 306 -4.41 -22.30 -20.23
C ARG A 306 -5.39 -21.52 -19.35
N HIS A 307 -4.96 -21.09 -18.15
CA HIS A 307 -5.79 -20.22 -17.31
C HIS A 307 -6.05 -18.88 -18.01
N ASN A 308 -5.02 -18.28 -18.60
CA ASN A 308 -5.15 -16.99 -19.29
C ASN A 308 -6.12 -17.02 -20.49
N ASN A 309 -6.38 -18.19 -21.07
CA ASN A 309 -7.25 -18.35 -22.24
C ASN A 309 -8.63 -18.92 -21.89
N ASN A 310 -8.98 -18.98 -20.61
CA ASN A 310 -10.25 -19.51 -20.15
C ASN A 310 -10.91 -18.54 -19.17
N ASP A 311 -11.93 -17.83 -19.62
CA ASP A 311 -12.69 -16.88 -18.78
C ASP A 311 -13.76 -17.56 -17.92
N ASN A 312 -13.96 -18.88 -18.09
CA ASN A 312 -14.97 -19.66 -17.34
C ASN A 312 -14.36 -20.43 -16.16
N VAL A 313 -13.11 -20.15 -15.80
CA VAL A 313 -12.45 -20.71 -14.62
C VAL A 313 -12.15 -19.59 -13.64
N TYR A 314 -12.56 -19.79 -12.40
CA TYR A 314 -12.05 -18.99 -11.31
C TYR A 314 -10.86 -19.68 -10.68
N MET A 315 -10.00 -18.85 -10.12
CA MET A 315 -8.71 -19.24 -9.63
C MET A 315 -8.61 -18.91 -8.15
N SER A 316 -7.71 -19.59 -7.47
CA SER A 316 -7.40 -19.31 -6.07
C SER A 316 -5.89 -19.29 -5.86
N VAL A 317 -5.40 -18.46 -4.94
CA VAL A 317 -3.96 -18.36 -4.67
C VAL A 317 -3.51 -19.60 -3.91
N ILE A 318 -2.74 -20.44 -4.58
CA ILE A 318 -2.06 -21.63 -4.04
C ILE A 318 -0.54 -21.41 -4.02
N GLU A 319 -0.03 -20.65 -4.99
CA GLU A 319 1.38 -20.35 -5.21
C GLU A 319 1.56 -18.85 -5.49
N ASN A 320 2.80 -18.34 -5.39
CA ASN A 320 3.16 -16.95 -5.70
C ASN A 320 2.28 -15.91 -4.97
N PHE A 321 2.46 -15.78 -3.67
CA PHE A 321 1.70 -14.92 -2.75
C PHE A 321 1.97 -13.41 -2.92
N LYS A 322 2.30 -12.96 -4.13
CA LYS A 322 2.52 -11.56 -4.48
C LYS A 322 1.88 -11.26 -5.83
N ALA A 323 1.26 -10.10 -5.93
CA ALA A 323 0.76 -9.51 -7.17
C ALA A 323 1.46 -8.18 -7.44
N VAL A 324 1.50 -7.81 -8.72
CA VAL A 324 1.77 -6.43 -9.12
C VAL A 324 0.44 -5.71 -9.25
N VAL A 325 0.31 -4.55 -8.62
CA VAL A 325 -0.90 -3.72 -8.71
C VAL A 325 -0.74 -2.74 -9.86
N LEU A 326 -1.72 -2.71 -10.76
CA LEU A 326 -1.80 -1.69 -11.80
C LEU A 326 -2.67 -0.52 -11.31
N ASN A 327 -2.21 0.69 -11.56
CA ASN A 327 -2.97 1.92 -11.47
C ASN A 327 -3.25 2.34 -12.92
N ASN A 328 -4.47 2.72 -13.23
CA ASN A 328 -4.87 3.16 -14.57
C ASN A 328 -4.79 2.05 -15.66
N TYR A 329 -5.38 0.87 -15.43
CA TYR A 329 -5.43 -0.27 -16.38
C TYR A 329 -5.84 0.15 -17.80
N MET A 330 -5.01 -0.09 -18.82
CA MET A 330 -5.24 0.34 -20.21
C MET A 330 -5.53 1.84 -20.40
N GLY A 331 -5.29 2.66 -19.37
CA GLY A 331 -5.38 4.11 -19.44
C GLY A 331 -4.08 4.67 -20.02
N SER A 332 -4.22 5.61 -20.95
CA SER A 332 -3.14 6.34 -21.61
C SER A 332 -3.31 7.83 -21.39
#